data_AF-A0A2E3HCL5-F1
#
_entry.id   AF-A0A2E3HCL5-F1
#
_cell.length_a   1.000
_cell.length_b   1.000
_cell.length_c   1.000
_cell.angle_alpha   90.00
_cell.angle_beta   90.00
_cell.angle_gamma   90.00
#
_symmetry.space_group_name_H-M   'P 1'
#
loop_
_entity.id
_entity.type
_entity.pdbx_description
1 polymer ?
#
loop_
_entity_poly.entity_id
_entity_poly.type
_entity_poly.pdbx_seq_one_letter_code
_entity_poly.pdbx_strand_id
1 'polypeptide(L)'
;MHSCVRLLLPACLVLPLLLPEVSAKPTFEKNGEVIISREDFKIEEGKVSASFRATRWGMYDLICEGTPDSYPKVTLNGQGPIEGLPAKPGSQSAKAETGYLGRFYMKKAGPCVIQLDEAPKGVAALRLVPAPEGSHVVQKEGKAIELDARDCRISGVMLRYEPNPKKLCIGFWGNPNDYPVWNYTVATAGKYEVILTQGCGRGAGGSRAVLETAGASLEFTVKDTGGYQNWIDVSLGEVTIDKNGSQELTVKVLKKARGIMDIRRIVLKPVK
;
A
#
# COMPACT_ATOMS: atom_id res chain seq x y z
N MET A 1 -64.31 18.26 34.86
CA MET A 1 -63.76 17.50 33.71
C MET A 1 -62.56 18.24 33.15
N HIS A 2 -61.34 17.96 33.62
CA HIS A 2 -60.10 18.45 32.99
C HIS A 2 -59.18 17.25 32.85
N SER A 3 -59.00 16.79 31.61
CA SER A 3 -58.13 15.68 31.24
C SER A 3 -56.72 16.23 31.01
N CYS A 4 -55.77 15.79 31.82
CA CYS A 4 -54.36 16.18 31.74
C CYS A 4 -53.64 15.18 30.83
N VAL A 5 -53.29 15.60 29.62
CA VAL A 5 -52.50 14.81 28.67
C VAL A 5 -51.04 14.85 29.11
N ARG A 6 -50.49 13.71 29.55
CA ARG A 6 -49.04 13.53 29.76
C ARG A 6 -48.41 13.18 28.41
N LEU A 7 -47.64 14.12 27.83
CA LEU A 7 -46.67 13.81 26.78
C LEU A 7 -45.50 13.03 27.39
N LEU A 8 -45.29 11.79 26.96
CA LEU A 8 -44.06 11.05 27.16
C LEU A 8 -43.13 11.34 25.98
N LEU A 9 -42.05 12.10 26.20
CA LEU A 9 -40.93 12.15 25.26
C LEU A 9 -40.09 10.86 25.41
N PRO A 10 -39.65 10.22 24.32
CA PRO A 10 -38.71 9.11 24.42
C PRO A 10 -37.32 9.67 24.73
N ALA A 11 -36.72 9.20 25.82
CA ALA A 11 -35.31 9.44 26.11
C ALA A 11 -34.47 8.68 25.08
N CYS A 12 -33.95 9.37 24.07
CA CYS A 12 -32.88 8.85 23.23
C CYS A 12 -31.63 8.68 24.08
N LEU A 13 -31.34 7.43 24.47
CA LEU A 13 -30.08 7.05 25.07
C LEU A 13 -28.98 7.18 24.01
N VAL A 14 -28.27 8.31 24.01
CA VAL A 14 -27.06 8.47 23.22
C VAL A 14 -25.96 7.70 23.95
N LEU A 15 -25.71 6.45 23.54
CA LEU A 15 -24.51 5.73 23.96
C LEU A 15 -23.30 6.56 23.46
N PRO A 16 -22.41 7.04 24.34
CA PRO A 16 -21.19 7.67 23.87
C PRO A 16 -20.39 6.60 23.13
N LEU A 17 -20.16 6.80 21.84
CA LEU A 17 -19.21 6.00 21.07
C LEU A 17 -17.85 6.21 21.76
N LEU A 18 -17.44 5.30 22.64
CA LEU A 18 -16.08 5.29 23.18
C LEU A 18 -15.16 5.10 21.97
N LEU A 19 -14.54 6.18 21.53
CA LEU A 19 -13.44 6.08 20.58
C LEU A 19 -12.38 5.22 21.27
N PRO A 20 -11.81 4.22 20.57
CA PRO A 20 -10.74 3.42 21.16
C PRO A 20 -9.62 4.38 21.59
N GLU A 21 -9.28 4.35 22.88
CA GLU A 21 -8.14 5.11 23.39
C GLU A 21 -6.89 4.65 22.64
N VAL A 22 -6.22 5.60 21.99
CA VAL A 22 -4.96 5.35 21.31
C VAL A 22 -3.91 5.14 22.39
N SER A 23 -3.43 3.91 22.55
CA SER A 23 -2.52 3.52 23.64
C SER A 23 -1.10 3.26 23.17
N ALA A 24 -0.93 2.76 21.94
CA ALA A 24 0.37 2.41 21.38
C ALA A 24 1.09 3.61 20.75
N LYS A 25 2.43 3.60 20.79
CA LYS A 25 3.31 4.59 20.18
C LYS A 25 4.15 3.95 19.07
N PRO A 26 3.54 3.58 17.93
CA PRO A 26 4.28 2.91 16.87
C PRO A 26 5.39 3.78 16.29
N THR A 27 6.45 3.11 15.85
CA THR A 27 7.43 3.70 14.95
C THR A 27 6.89 3.67 13.52
N PHE A 28 6.92 4.81 12.84
CA PHE A 28 6.58 4.94 11.43
C PHE A 28 7.85 5.09 10.61
N GLU A 29 8.21 4.05 9.87
CA GLU A 29 9.40 4.05 9.03
C GLU A 29 9.18 4.83 7.74
N LYS A 30 10.29 5.33 7.16
CA LYS A 30 10.24 6.13 5.93
C LYS A 30 9.71 5.35 4.72
N ASN A 31 9.84 4.02 4.73
CA ASN A 31 9.29 3.15 3.70
C ASN A 31 7.78 2.85 3.91
N GLY A 32 7.16 3.39 4.96
CA GLY A 32 5.75 3.21 5.27
C GLY A 32 5.44 2.04 6.17
N GLU A 33 6.44 1.33 6.69
CA GLU A 33 6.23 0.31 7.72
C GLU A 33 5.77 0.94 9.03
N VAL A 34 4.91 0.22 9.75
CA VAL A 34 4.47 0.59 11.10
C VAL A 34 4.87 -0.52 12.04
N ILE A 35 5.70 -0.20 13.03
CA ILE A 35 6.22 -1.15 14.00
C ILE A 35 5.61 -0.81 15.36
N ILE A 36 4.96 -1.80 15.99
CA ILE A 36 4.42 -1.68 17.33
C ILE A 36 5.19 -2.65 18.22
N SER A 37 6.01 -2.10 19.11
CA SER A 37 6.80 -2.87 20.07
C SER A 37 5.91 -3.56 21.10
N ARG A 38 6.36 -4.69 21.65
CA ARG A 38 5.62 -5.44 22.69
C ARG A 38 5.27 -4.59 23.91
N GLU A 39 6.08 -3.60 24.27
CA GLU A 39 5.81 -2.70 25.39
C GLU A 39 4.54 -1.85 25.22
N ASP A 40 4.10 -1.65 23.98
CA ASP A 40 2.88 -0.92 23.63
C ASP A 40 1.63 -1.83 23.55
N PHE A 41 1.80 -3.13 23.81
CA PHE A 41 0.70 -4.08 23.79
C PHE A 41 -0.12 -3.96 25.08
N LYS A 42 -1.44 -3.84 24.91
CA LYS A 42 -2.39 -4.00 26.01
C LYS A 42 -2.81 -5.47 26.09
N ILE A 43 -2.61 -6.10 27.24
CA ILE A 43 -2.94 -7.51 27.48
C ILE A 43 -4.06 -7.60 28.51
N GLU A 44 -5.22 -8.10 28.10
CA GLU A 44 -6.40 -8.26 28.95
C GLU A 44 -7.04 -9.61 28.66
N GLU A 45 -7.32 -10.41 29.71
CA GLU A 45 -7.98 -11.72 29.58
C GLU A 45 -7.33 -12.67 28.55
N GLY A 46 -6.00 -12.58 28.40
CA GLY A 46 -5.23 -13.40 27.45
C GLY A 46 -5.22 -12.87 26.01
N LYS A 47 -5.99 -11.82 25.70
CA LYS A 47 -6.00 -11.14 24.40
C LYS A 47 -4.98 -10.01 24.37
N VAL A 48 -4.38 -9.82 23.20
CA VAL A 48 -3.51 -8.66 22.93
C VAL A 48 -4.25 -7.67 22.08
N SER A 49 -4.13 -6.39 22.42
CA SER A 49 -4.54 -5.31 21.53
C SER A 49 -3.46 -4.24 21.44
N ALA A 50 -3.37 -3.64 20.25
CA ALA A 50 -2.55 -2.47 20.00
C ALA A 50 -3.38 -1.44 19.24
N SER A 51 -3.71 -0.35 19.92
CA SER A 51 -4.50 0.76 19.37
C SER A 51 -3.57 1.91 18.99
N PHE A 52 -3.53 2.28 17.71
CA PHE A 52 -2.69 3.35 17.18
C PHE A 52 -3.46 4.23 16.19
N ARG A 53 -2.86 5.33 15.73
CA ARG A 53 -3.44 6.18 14.67
C ARG A 53 -2.71 5.96 13.35
N ALA A 54 -3.32 5.23 12.42
CA ALA A 54 -2.79 5.05 11.07
C ALA A 54 -2.72 6.39 10.32
N THR A 55 -1.61 6.65 9.65
CA THR A 55 -1.34 7.90 8.94
C THR A 55 -1.84 7.89 7.49
N ARG A 56 -2.05 6.69 6.91
CA ARG A 56 -2.58 6.49 5.56
C ARG A 56 -3.42 5.21 5.46
N TRP A 57 -4.31 5.17 4.48
CA TRP A 57 -4.99 3.93 4.07
C TRP A 57 -4.09 3.12 3.14
N GLY A 58 -4.46 1.87 2.90
CA GLY A 58 -3.77 0.98 1.97
C GLY A 58 -3.77 -0.47 2.41
N MET A 59 -3.16 -1.32 1.59
CA MET A 59 -2.93 -2.72 1.92
C MET A 59 -1.63 -2.91 2.72
N TYR A 60 -1.68 -3.78 3.73
CA TYR A 60 -0.52 -4.13 4.55
C TYR A 60 -0.47 -5.63 4.82
N ASP A 61 0.73 -6.19 4.78
CA ASP A 61 1.05 -7.49 5.35
C ASP A 61 1.36 -7.28 6.85
N LEU A 62 0.68 -8.02 7.72
CA LEU A 62 0.95 -8.03 9.16
C LEU A 62 1.89 -9.18 9.49
N ILE A 63 2.99 -8.87 10.13
CA ILE A 63 4.05 -9.80 10.51
C ILE A 63 4.30 -9.65 12.01
N CYS A 64 4.42 -10.75 12.75
CA CYS A 64 4.98 -10.73 14.09
C CYS A 64 6.48 -10.98 14.05
N GLU A 65 7.23 -10.21 14.83
CA GLU A 65 8.68 -10.38 14.96
C GLU A 65 8.97 -11.24 16.20
N GLY A 66 9.81 -12.26 16.03
CA GLY A 66 10.17 -13.22 17.08
C GLY A 66 9.81 -14.65 16.70
N THR A 67 9.90 -15.57 17.67
CA THR A 67 9.55 -16.98 17.50
C THR A 67 8.24 -17.25 18.22
N PRO A 68 7.08 -17.10 17.55
CA PRO A 68 5.81 -17.41 18.18
C PRO A 68 5.71 -18.90 18.51
N ASP A 69 5.17 -19.21 19.68
CA ASP A 69 4.79 -20.57 20.09
C ASP A 69 3.47 -21.02 19.43
N SER A 70 2.63 -20.07 19.04
CA SER A 70 1.40 -20.30 18.27
C SER A 70 1.09 -19.13 17.33
N TYR A 71 0.27 -19.37 16.30
CA TYR A 71 -0.22 -18.33 15.40
C TYR A 71 -1.61 -17.87 15.86
N PRO A 72 -1.72 -16.67 16.46
CA PRO A 72 -3.00 -16.20 16.98
C PRO A 72 -3.94 -15.89 15.83
N LYS A 73 -5.25 -16.07 16.09
CA LYS A 73 -6.25 -15.41 15.25
C LYS A 73 -6.10 -13.90 15.43
N VAL A 74 -5.99 -13.20 14.30
CA VAL A 74 -5.72 -11.76 14.26
C VAL A 74 -6.83 -11.02 13.54
N THR A 75 -7.15 -9.83 14.03
CA THR A 75 -8.01 -8.88 13.35
C THR A 75 -7.40 -7.49 13.30
N LEU A 76 -7.71 -6.75 12.24
CA LEU A 76 -7.45 -5.32 12.10
C LEU A 76 -8.79 -4.61 12.05
N ASN A 77 -9.08 -3.75 13.02
CA ASN A 77 -10.37 -3.08 13.18
C ASN A 77 -11.55 -4.08 13.17
N GLY A 78 -11.38 -5.23 13.82
CA GLY A 78 -12.37 -6.30 13.89
C GLY A 78 -12.57 -7.09 12.59
N GLN A 79 -11.77 -6.86 11.55
CA GLN A 79 -11.78 -7.63 10.31
C GLN A 79 -10.63 -8.63 10.30
N GLY A 80 -10.90 -9.88 9.92
CA GLY A 80 -9.87 -10.89 9.68
C GLY A 80 -9.01 -10.57 8.45
N PRO A 81 -7.96 -11.38 8.21
CA PRO A 81 -7.13 -11.24 7.02
C PRO A 81 -7.93 -11.49 5.74
N ILE A 82 -7.51 -10.87 4.65
CA ILE A 82 -8.13 -11.06 3.33
C ILE A 82 -7.81 -12.47 2.84
N GLU A 83 -8.86 -13.25 2.61
CA GLU A 83 -8.77 -14.62 2.07
C GLU A 83 -8.35 -14.62 0.60
N GLY A 84 -7.63 -15.67 0.18
CA GLY A 84 -7.34 -15.94 -1.24
C GLY A 84 -6.23 -15.09 -1.89
N LEU A 85 -5.65 -14.11 -1.20
CA LEU A 85 -4.40 -13.48 -1.64
C LEU A 85 -3.22 -14.32 -1.13
N PRO A 86 -2.33 -14.83 -2.01
CA PRO A 86 -1.23 -15.67 -1.57
C PRO A 86 -0.29 -14.88 -0.65
N ALA A 87 0.27 -15.57 0.35
CA ALA A 87 1.54 -15.15 0.94
C ALA A 87 2.55 -15.03 -0.24
N LYS A 88 3.01 -13.79 -0.50
CA LYS A 88 3.95 -13.34 -1.55
C LYS A 88 4.31 -14.35 -2.67
N PRO A 89 3.99 -14.06 -3.95
CA PRO A 89 4.81 -14.49 -5.08
C PRO A 89 5.93 -13.47 -5.30
N GLY A 90 7.21 -13.90 -5.28
CA GLY A 90 8.27 -13.18 -6.02
C GLY A 90 9.47 -12.58 -5.28
N SER A 91 9.66 -12.74 -3.97
CA SER A 91 10.99 -12.47 -3.38
C SER A 91 11.83 -13.74 -3.35
N GLN A 92 12.87 -13.82 -4.18
CA GLN A 92 13.95 -14.82 -4.11
C GLN A 92 14.81 -14.68 -2.84
N SER A 93 14.15 -14.55 -1.69
CA SER A 93 14.75 -14.53 -0.35
C SER A 93 13.76 -14.99 0.73
N ALA A 94 12.68 -15.69 0.37
CA ALA A 94 11.71 -16.17 1.35
C ALA A 94 12.16 -17.52 1.95
N LYS A 95 13.02 -17.46 2.97
CA LYS A 95 12.62 -18.15 4.21
C LYS A 95 11.17 -17.72 4.42
N ALA A 96 10.21 -18.64 4.57
CA ALA A 96 8.87 -18.30 5.05
C ALA A 96 9.07 -17.27 6.18
N GLU A 97 8.66 -16.01 5.97
CA GLU A 97 8.90 -14.95 6.94
C GLU A 97 8.20 -15.43 8.21
N THR A 98 9.00 -15.90 9.17
CA THR A 98 8.54 -16.38 10.46
C THR A 98 7.65 -15.30 11.03
N GLY A 99 6.39 -15.62 11.29
CA GLY A 99 5.44 -14.69 11.87
C GLY A 99 4.49 -13.95 10.93
N TYR A 100 4.38 -14.29 9.64
CA TYR A 100 3.30 -13.73 8.81
C TYR A 100 1.91 -14.08 9.37
N LEU A 101 1.11 -13.06 9.70
CA LEU A 101 -0.23 -13.21 10.31
C LEU A 101 -1.37 -12.95 9.30
N GLY A 102 -1.07 -12.40 8.12
CA GLY A 102 -2.04 -12.19 7.06
C GLY A 102 -1.99 -10.79 6.45
N ARG A 103 -2.82 -10.59 5.42
CA ARG A 103 -2.93 -9.33 4.69
C ARG A 103 -4.21 -8.60 5.06
N PHE A 104 -4.11 -7.30 5.29
CA PHE A 104 -5.22 -6.47 5.76
C PHE A 104 -5.31 -5.17 4.96
N TYR A 105 -6.54 -4.69 4.77
CA TYR A 105 -6.79 -3.39 4.16
C TYR A 105 -7.24 -2.36 5.20
N MET A 106 -6.44 -1.30 5.37
CA MET A 106 -6.84 -0.14 6.15
C MET A 106 -7.67 0.78 5.27
N LYS A 107 -8.97 0.94 5.57
CA LYS A 107 -9.92 1.71 4.74
C LYS A 107 -9.71 3.23 4.77
N LYS A 108 -9.13 3.77 5.84
CA LYS A 108 -8.90 5.20 6.05
C LYS A 108 -7.76 5.42 7.04
N ALA A 109 -7.15 6.62 6.99
CA ALA A 109 -6.31 7.10 8.07
C ALA A 109 -7.16 7.35 9.33
N GLY A 110 -6.54 7.28 10.51
CA GLY A 110 -7.21 7.48 11.80
C GLY A 110 -7.03 6.31 12.76
N PRO A 111 -7.90 6.19 13.78
CA PRO A 111 -7.83 5.12 14.78
C PRO A 111 -7.81 3.73 14.13
N CYS A 112 -6.88 2.91 14.58
CA CYS A 112 -6.70 1.54 14.14
C CYS A 112 -6.36 0.65 15.34
N VAL A 113 -6.94 -0.56 15.37
CA VAL A 113 -6.72 -1.53 16.44
C VAL A 113 -6.34 -2.86 15.82
N ILE A 114 -5.18 -3.40 16.18
CA ILE A 114 -4.85 -4.80 15.96
C ILE A 114 -5.27 -5.58 17.20
N GLN A 115 -5.96 -6.70 17.02
CA GLN A 115 -6.30 -7.62 18.11
C GLN A 115 -5.80 -9.01 17.77
N LEU A 116 -5.13 -9.63 18.73
CA LEU A 116 -4.76 -11.04 18.71
C LEU A 116 -5.60 -11.75 19.79
N ASP A 117 -6.28 -12.84 19.40
CA ASP A 117 -7.12 -13.61 20.33
C ASP A 117 -6.30 -14.31 21.43
N GLU A 118 -4.99 -14.48 21.20
CA GLU A 118 -4.02 -14.95 22.17
C GLU A 118 -2.68 -14.20 22.01
N ALA A 119 -1.94 -14.06 23.11
CA ALA A 119 -0.60 -13.48 23.11
C ALA A 119 0.47 -14.56 22.88
N PRO A 120 0.99 -14.76 21.66
CA PRO A 120 2.11 -15.67 21.47
C PRO A 120 3.31 -15.24 22.32
N LYS A 121 3.92 -16.19 23.02
CA LYS A 121 5.19 -15.97 23.71
C LYS A 121 6.26 -15.71 22.65
N GLY A 122 7.24 -14.89 23.01
CA GLY A 122 8.36 -14.59 22.11
C GLY A 122 8.06 -13.59 20.98
N VAL A 123 6.82 -13.11 20.83
CA VAL A 123 6.55 -11.98 19.91
C VAL A 123 7.04 -10.67 20.52
N ALA A 124 8.05 -10.07 19.88
CA ALA A 124 8.70 -8.84 20.27
C ALA A 124 8.05 -7.58 19.65
N ALA A 125 7.45 -7.71 18.48
CA ALA A 125 6.76 -6.61 17.81
C ALA A 125 5.71 -7.11 16.81
N LEU A 126 4.77 -6.23 16.45
CA LEU A 126 3.90 -6.36 15.30
C LEU A 126 4.33 -5.34 14.24
N ARG A 127 4.53 -5.81 13.01
CA ARG A 127 4.96 -4.97 11.89
C ARG A 127 3.94 -5.02 10.76
N LEU A 128 3.40 -3.86 10.41
CA LEU A 128 2.57 -3.68 9.23
C LEU A 128 3.47 -3.21 8.08
N VAL A 129 3.63 -4.05 7.07
CA VAL A 129 4.46 -3.78 5.89
C VAL A 129 3.57 -3.41 4.71
N PRO A 130 3.77 -2.28 4.03
CA PRO A 130 3.00 -1.92 2.85
C PRO A 130 3.01 -3.03 1.80
N ALA A 131 1.83 -3.40 1.31
CA ALA A 131 1.64 -4.45 0.33
C ALA A 131 0.87 -3.91 -0.90
N PRO A 132 0.94 -4.61 -2.06
CA PRO A 132 0.09 -4.29 -3.19
C PRO A 132 -1.39 -4.63 -2.94
N GLU A 133 -2.30 -3.81 -3.47
CA GLU A 133 -3.74 -4.10 -3.55
C GLU A 133 -4.11 -5.09 -4.67
N GLY A 134 -3.22 -5.23 -5.64
CA GLY A 134 -3.31 -6.15 -6.78
C GLY A 134 -2.56 -7.46 -6.56
N SER A 135 -2.39 -8.19 -7.65
CA SER A 135 -1.71 -9.48 -7.68
C SER A 135 -0.33 -9.35 -8.30
N HIS A 136 0.52 -10.36 -8.09
CA HIS A 136 1.82 -10.41 -8.77
C HIS A 136 1.64 -10.44 -10.29
N VAL A 137 2.35 -9.58 -11.00
CA VAL A 137 2.26 -9.48 -12.46
C VAL A 137 3.17 -10.52 -13.10
N VAL A 138 2.58 -11.39 -13.94
CA VAL A 138 3.33 -12.36 -14.75
C VAL A 138 3.07 -12.07 -16.21
N GLN A 139 4.15 -11.89 -16.97
CA GLN A 139 4.07 -11.69 -18.40
C GLN A 139 3.48 -12.94 -19.07
N LYS A 140 2.48 -12.70 -19.92
CA LYS A 140 2.04 -13.61 -20.98
C LYS A 140 3.10 -13.61 -22.09
N GLU A 141 3.65 -14.77 -22.44
CA GLU A 141 4.79 -14.91 -23.37
C GLU A 141 4.65 -14.07 -24.65
N GLY A 142 5.68 -13.28 -24.96
CA GLY A 142 5.73 -12.38 -26.12
C GLY A 142 4.74 -11.21 -26.11
N LYS A 143 3.97 -11.00 -25.03
CA LYS A 143 3.00 -9.91 -24.89
C LYS A 143 3.55 -8.77 -24.03
N ALA A 144 2.84 -7.66 -24.03
CA ALA A 144 3.11 -6.55 -23.13
C ALA A 144 3.00 -6.97 -21.64
N ILE A 145 3.85 -6.37 -20.83
CA ILE A 145 3.80 -6.44 -19.37
C ILE A 145 3.01 -5.23 -18.90
N GLU A 146 1.86 -5.46 -18.30
CA GLU A 146 0.95 -4.42 -17.81
C GLU A 146 1.13 -4.30 -16.31
N LEU A 147 1.62 -3.15 -15.85
CA LEU A 147 1.88 -2.84 -14.44
C LEU A 147 0.89 -1.77 -13.99
N ASP A 148 -0.29 -2.20 -13.52
CA ASP A 148 -1.31 -1.29 -13.03
C ASP A 148 -0.90 -0.69 -11.67
N ALA A 149 -1.38 0.51 -11.37
CA ALA A 149 -1.11 1.19 -10.11
C ALA A 149 -1.38 0.32 -8.86
N ARG A 150 -2.38 -0.55 -8.91
CA ARG A 150 -2.75 -1.45 -7.81
C ARG A 150 -1.73 -2.55 -7.54
N ASP A 151 -0.92 -2.91 -8.53
CA ASP A 151 0.01 -4.06 -8.44
C ASP A 151 1.35 -3.67 -7.80
N CYS A 152 1.56 -2.39 -7.48
CA CYS A 152 2.75 -1.95 -6.76
C CYS A 152 2.54 -1.95 -5.25
N ARG A 153 3.62 -2.18 -4.50
CA ARG A 153 3.71 -1.73 -3.11
C ARG A 153 4.21 -0.29 -3.11
N ILE A 154 3.89 0.47 -2.07
CA ILE A 154 4.46 1.80 -1.88
C ILE A 154 5.53 1.78 -0.81
N SER A 155 6.73 2.22 -1.18
CA SER A 155 7.77 2.64 -0.24
C SER A 155 7.57 4.13 0.05
N GLY A 156 6.99 4.47 1.20
CA GLY A 156 6.73 5.86 1.54
C GLY A 156 5.65 6.08 2.60
N VAL A 157 5.52 7.34 3.03
CA VAL A 157 4.61 7.73 4.13
C VAL A 157 3.40 8.53 3.64
N MET A 158 3.50 9.17 2.48
CA MET A 158 2.40 9.85 1.82
C MET A 158 1.85 8.95 0.71
N LEU A 159 2.51 8.85 -0.45
CA LEU A 159 2.04 8.14 -1.66
C LEU A 159 1.22 6.88 -1.35
N ARG A 160 0.13 6.68 -2.10
CA ARG A 160 -0.79 5.56 -1.88
C ARG A 160 -1.60 5.24 -3.12
N TYR A 161 -2.08 4.02 -3.21
CA TYR A 161 -3.07 3.66 -4.21
C TYR A 161 -4.44 4.27 -3.88
N GLU A 162 -5.08 4.82 -4.90
CA GLU A 162 -6.41 5.41 -4.84
C GLU A 162 -7.45 4.46 -5.49
N PRO A 163 -8.14 3.62 -4.71
CA PRO A 163 -9.03 2.57 -5.25
C PRO A 163 -10.35 3.09 -5.81
N ASN A 164 -10.57 4.41 -5.81
CA ASN A 164 -11.77 5.00 -6.42
C ASN A 164 -11.80 4.60 -7.90
N PRO A 165 -12.87 3.97 -8.41
CA PRO A 165 -12.96 3.52 -9.81
C PRO A 165 -12.76 4.63 -10.85
N LYS A 166 -12.99 5.89 -10.49
CA LYS A 166 -12.74 7.05 -11.36
C LYS A 166 -11.26 7.42 -11.47
N LYS A 167 -10.43 6.94 -10.54
CA LYS A 167 -8.99 7.24 -10.44
C LYS A 167 -8.14 6.03 -10.81
N LEU A 168 -8.17 4.97 -9.99
CA LEU A 168 -7.36 3.75 -10.13
C LEU A 168 -5.88 4.05 -10.36
N CYS A 169 -5.31 4.98 -9.59
CA CYS A 169 -3.94 5.45 -9.72
C CYS A 169 -3.19 5.35 -8.39
N ILE A 170 -1.87 5.41 -8.44
CA ILE A 170 -1.10 5.90 -7.29
C ILE A 170 -1.16 7.42 -7.31
N GLY A 171 -1.48 7.99 -6.17
CA GLY A 171 -1.72 9.42 -6.04
C GLY A 171 -1.36 9.94 -4.67
N PHE A 172 -1.75 11.18 -4.40
CA PHE A 172 -1.30 11.94 -3.23
C PHE A 172 0.24 11.95 -3.08
N TRP A 173 0.94 12.06 -4.21
CA TRP A 173 2.39 12.09 -4.25
C TRP A 173 2.91 13.48 -3.88
N GLY A 174 2.96 13.75 -2.58
CA GLY A 174 3.44 15.02 -2.02
C GLY A 174 4.91 14.98 -1.58
N ASN A 175 5.36 13.83 -1.08
CA ASN A 175 6.72 13.61 -0.58
C ASN A 175 7.61 13.03 -1.70
N PRO A 176 8.70 13.70 -2.10
CA PRO A 176 9.61 13.21 -3.15
C PRO A 176 10.40 11.96 -2.74
N ASN A 177 10.46 11.63 -1.45
CA ASN A 177 11.13 10.41 -0.97
C ASN A 177 10.24 9.17 -1.07
N ASP A 178 8.94 9.33 -1.34
CA ASP A 178 8.06 8.19 -1.58
C ASP A 178 8.18 7.72 -3.03
N TYR A 179 8.07 6.41 -3.26
CA TYR A 179 8.07 5.83 -4.58
C TYR A 179 7.27 4.50 -4.64
N PRO A 180 6.61 4.22 -5.77
CA PRO A 180 6.00 2.92 -6.03
C PRO A 180 7.06 1.88 -6.41
N VAL A 181 6.76 0.62 -6.13
CA VAL A 181 7.58 -0.51 -6.54
C VAL A 181 6.72 -1.64 -7.07
N TRP A 182 6.89 -1.96 -8.35
CA TRP A 182 6.28 -3.11 -8.99
C TRP A 182 7.26 -4.27 -9.02
N ASN A 183 6.82 -5.43 -8.56
CA ASN A 183 7.51 -6.70 -8.81
C ASN A 183 6.75 -7.42 -9.91
N TYR A 184 7.47 -7.97 -10.89
CA TYR A 184 6.85 -8.68 -12.00
C TYR A 184 7.75 -9.80 -12.52
N THR A 185 7.17 -10.76 -13.24
CA THR A 185 7.89 -11.86 -13.89
C THR A 185 7.86 -11.68 -15.39
N VAL A 186 9.05 -11.68 -15.99
CA VAL A 186 9.27 -11.66 -17.45
C VAL A 186 9.33 -13.09 -17.96
N ALA A 187 8.46 -13.41 -18.92
CA ALA A 187 8.43 -14.70 -19.60
C ALA A 187 9.23 -14.70 -20.91
N THR A 188 9.50 -13.51 -21.48
CA THR A 188 10.25 -13.36 -22.73
C THR A 188 11.27 -12.23 -22.59
N ALA A 189 12.55 -12.54 -22.55
CA ALA A 189 13.63 -11.56 -22.61
C ALA A 189 13.57 -10.80 -23.95
N GLY A 190 14.05 -9.55 -23.96
CA GLY A 190 14.06 -8.73 -25.17
C GLY A 190 14.00 -7.24 -24.88
N LYS A 191 13.76 -6.47 -25.95
CA LYS A 191 13.63 -5.02 -25.89
C LYS A 191 12.17 -4.61 -25.70
N TYR A 192 11.94 -3.64 -24.83
CA TYR A 192 10.62 -3.15 -24.48
C TYR A 192 10.56 -1.63 -24.54
N GLU A 193 9.57 -1.07 -25.23
CA GLU A 193 9.17 0.32 -25.09
C GLU A 193 8.46 0.50 -23.73
N VAL A 194 8.87 1.51 -22.97
CA VAL A 194 8.27 1.85 -21.68
C VAL A 194 7.28 2.98 -21.87
N ILE A 195 6.01 2.71 -21.60
CA ILE A 195 4.92 3.67 -21.72
C ILE A 195 4.33 3.93 -20.32
N LEU A 196 4.35 5.19 -19.90
CA LEU A 196 3.81 5.65 -18.63
C LEU A 196 2.47 6.36 -18.85
N THR A 197 1.39 5.86 -18.26
CA THR A 197 0.12 6.59 -18.18
C THR A 197 0.12 7.49 -16.93
N GLN A 198 0.29 8.80 -17.13
CA GLN A 198 0.38 9.79 -16.04
C GLN A 198 -0.73 10.84 -16.10
N GLY A 199 -1.04 11.41 -14.93
CA GLY A 199 -1.86 12.60 -14.75
C GLY A 199 -1.11 13.64 -13.92
N CYS A 200 -1.25 14.93 -14.23
CA CYS A 200 -0.62 16.00 -13.48
C CYS A 200 -1.51 17.24 -13.45
N GLY A 201 -1.58 17.90 -12.30
CA GLY A 201 -2.39 19.10 -12.12
C GLY A 201 -1.99 20.25 -13.06
N ARG A 202 -2.96 21.12 -13.38
CA ARG A 202 -2.73 22.31 -14.19
C ARG A 202 -1.63 23.19 -13.61
N GLY A 203 -0.64 23.51 -14.43
CA GLY A 203 0.55 24.28 -14.05
C GLY A 203 1.43 23.58 -13.01
N ALA A 204 1.27 22.26 -12.82
CA ALA A 204 2.01 21.48 -11.83
C ALA A 204 3.08 20.55 -12.42
N GLY A 205 3.19 20.48 -13.75
CA GLY A 205 4.23 19.71 -14.44
C GLY A 205 5.65 20.24 -14.21
N GLY A 206 6.64 19.55 -14.79
CA GLY A 206 8.05 19.94 -14.74
C GLY A 206 8.89 19.25 -13.67
N SER A 207 8.30 18.38 -12.83
CA SER A 207 9.09 17.50 -11.96
C SER A 207 9.96 16.57 -12.81
N ARG A 208 11.21 16.34 -12.39
CA ARG A 208 12.07 15.30 -12.96
C ARG A 208 11.96 14.03 -12.14
N ALA A 209 11.83 12.91 -12.84
CA ALA A 209 11.74 11.58 -12.26
C ALA A 209 12.60 10.60 -13.05
N VAL A 210 12.86 9.45 -12.45
CA VAL A 210 13.55 8.32 -13.08
C VAL A 210 12.71 7.08 -12.90
N LEU A 211 12.54 6.32 -13.98
CA LEU A 211 12.05 4.95 -13.94
C LEU A 211 13.25 4.01 -14.02
N GLU A 212 13.35 3.08 -13.08
CA GLU A 212 14.43 2.09 -13.03
C GLU A 212 13.85 0.69 -13.14
N THR A 213 14.38 -0.12 -14.05
CA THR A 213 14.03 -1.54 -14.19
C THR A 213 15.10 -2.30 -14.96
N ALA A 214 15.31 -3.59 -14.66
CA ALA A 214 16.26 -4.47 -15.35
C ALA A 214 17.68 -3.86 -15.52
N GLY A 215 18.13 -3.07 -14.53
CA GLY A 215 19.42 -2.37 -14.58
C GLY A 215 19.47 -1.12 -15.47
N ALA A 216 18.38 -0.77 -16.15
CA ALA A 216 18.25 0.44 -16.95
C ALA A 216 17.58 1.57 -16.15
N SER A 217 17.88 2.82 -16.54
CA SER A 217 17.29 4.03 -15.97
C SER A 217 16.80 4.95 -17.08
N LEU A 218 15.53 5.33 -17.04
CA LEU A 218 14.90 6.26 -17.96
C LEU A 218 14.50 7.53 -17.19
N GLU A 219 15.28 8.59 -17.33
CA GLU A 219 14.91 9.90 -16.80
C GLU A 219 13.88 10.59 -17.68
N PHE A 220 12.91 11.25 -17.05
CA PHE A 220 11.88 11.99 -17.77
C PHE A 220 11.40 13.21 -16.99
N THR A 221 10.75 14.11 -17.71
CA THR A 221 10.07 15.27 -17.13
C THR A 221 8.56 15.03 -17.15
N VAL A 222 7.92 15.18 -16.00
CA VAL A 222 6.47 15.06 -15.88
C VAL A 222 5.79 16.13 -16.71
N LYS A 223 4.87 15.70 -17.58
CA LYS A 223 4.06 16.61 -18.40
C LYS A 223 2.87 17.16 -17.61
N ASP A 224 2.56 18.43 -17.77
CA ASP A 224 1.29 19.02 -17.33
C ASP A 224 0.15 18.45 -18.18
N THR A 225 -0.88 17.90 -17.54
CA THR A 225 -2.04 17.33 -18.24
C THR A 225 -3.32 18.16 -18.02
N GLY A 226 -3.23 19.30 -17.33
CA GLY A 226 -4.35 20.17 -17.01
C GLY A 226 -5.23 19.69 -15.87
N GLY A 227 -4.91 18.54 -15.25
CA GLY A 227 -5.67 17.93 -14.15
C GLY A 227 -5.19 16.51 -13.84
N TYR A 228 -5.15 16.13 -12.56
CA TYR A 228 -4.64 14.81 -12.11
C TYR A 228 -5.38 13.59 -12.68
N GLN A 229 -6.60 13.76 -13.18
CA GLN A 229 -7.39 12.70 -13.83
C GLN A 229 -7.44 12.84 -15.36
N ASN A 230 -6.73 13.81 -15.92
CA ASN A 230 -6.52 13.92 -17.36
C ASN A 230 -5.31 13.05 -17.72
N TRP A 231 -5.57 11.80 -18.03
CA TRP A 231 -4.54 10.80 -18.32
C TRP A 231 -3.96 11.01 -19.71
N ILE A 232 -2.63 10.94 -19.81
CA ILE A 232 -1.92 10.84 -21.09
C ILE A 232 -0.93 9.68 -21.01
N ASP A 233 -0.64 9.08 -22.17
CA ASP A 233 0.45 8.12 -22.31
C ASP A 233 1.72 8.84 -22.75
N VAL A 234 2.83 8.52 -22.08
CA VAL A 234 4.14 9.09 -22.35
C VAL A 234 5.11 7.93 -22.60
N SER A 235 5.60 7.82 -23.83
CA SER A 235 6.74 6.95 -24.13
C SER A 235 7.99 7.52 -23.47
N LEU A 236 8.65 6.72 -22.64
CA LEU A 236 9.86 7.09 -21.90
C LEU A 236 11.15 6.60 -22.58
N GLY A 237 11.02 5.87 -23.69
CA GLY A 237 12.11 5.20 -24.37
C GLY A 237 12.04 3.69 -24.22
N GLU A 238 13.16 3.01 -24.43
CA GLU A 238 13.24 1.56 -24.48
C GLU A 238 14.22 1.02 -23.44
N VAL A 239 13.92 -0.16 -22.90
CA VAL A 239 14.80 -0.93 -22.01
C VAL A 239 15.05 -2.30 -22.60
N THR A 240 16.22 -2.87 -22.32
CA THR A 240 16.53 -4.27 -22.63
C THR A 240 16.41 -5.10 -21.35
N ILE A 241 15.67 -6.19 -21.41
CA ILE A 241 15.61 -7.18 -20.34
C ILE A 241 16.31 -8.44 -20.85
N ASP A 242 17.51 -8.70 -20.35
CA ASP A 242 18.39 -9.75 -20.89
C ASP A 242 17.95 -11.17 -20.54
N LYS A 243 17.15 -11.35 -19.48
CA LYS A 243 16.77 -12.66 -18.95
C LYS A 243 15.31 -12.71 -18.52
N ASN A 244 14.69 -13.86 -18.79
CA ASN A 244 13.43 -14.25 -18.17
C ASN A 244 13.58 -14.30 -16.64
N GLY A 245 12.48 -14.11 -15.93
CA GLY A 245 12.44 -14.21 -14.48
C GLY A 245 11.97 -12.93 -13.80
N SER A 246 12.17 -12.88 -12.49
CA SER A 246 11.69 -11.79 -11.64
C SER A 246 12.46 -10.50 -11.90
N GLN A 247 11.71 -9.40 -11.98
CA GLN A 247 12.20 -8.05 -12.16
C GLN A 247 11.49 -7.11 -11.18
N GLU A 248 12.14 -6.00 -10.86
CA GLU A 248 11.58 -4.91 -10.07
C GLU A 248 11.62 -3.63 -10.91
N LEU A 249 10.53 -2.85 -10.85
CA LEU A 249 10.43 -1.52 -11.44
C LEU A 249 10.11 -0.49 -10.35
N THR A 250 10.86 0.61 -10.32
CA THR A 250 10.60 1.75 -9.44
C THR A 250 10.45 3.04 -10.23
N VAL A 251 9.72 4.01 -9.67
CA VAL A 251 9.68 5.39 -10.20
C VAL A 251 10.00 6.37 -9.09
N LYS A 252 11.16 7.02 -9.15
CA LYS A 252 11.64 7.91 -8.09
C LYS A 252 11.66 9.36 -8.55
N VAL A 253 11.46 10.29 -7.62
CA VAL A 253 11.53 11.73 -7.91
C VAL A 253 12.97 12.20 -7.77
N LEU A 254 13.52 12.76 -8.85
CA LEU A 254 14.84 13.38 -8.84
C LEU A 254 14.77 14.84 -8.40
N LYS A 255 13.77 15.57 -8.92
CA LYS A 255 13.53 16.97 -8.58
C LYS A 255 12.05 17.27 -8.63
N LYS A 256 11.49 17.70 -7.50
CA LYS A 256 10.09 18.12 -7.40
C LYS A 256 9.93 19.56 -7.91
N ALA A 257 8.98 19.77 -8.82
CA ALA A 257 8.44 21.07 -9.21
C ALA A 257 7.23 21.42 -8.33
N ARG A 258 6.17 22.04 -8.88
CA ARG A 258 4.96 22.34 -8.10
C ARG A 258 4.20 21.06 -7.72
N GLY A 259 4.08 20.09 -8.63
CA GLY A 259 3.52 18.77 -8.39
C GLY A 259 4.42 17.66 -8.92
N ILE A 260 4.25 16.44 -8.43
CA ILE A 260 4.89 15.24 -9.00
C ILE A 260 3.95 14.72 -10.10
N MET A 261 3.21 13.64 -9.90
CA MET A 261 2.20 13.13 -10.82
C MET A 261 1.35 12.08 -10.10
N ASP A 262 0.23 11.71 -10.72
CA ASP A 262 -0.44 10.45 -10.46
C ASP A 262 -0.03 9.46 -11.58
N ILE A 263 0.21 8.19 -11.23
CA ILE A 263 0.49 7.13 -12.20
C ILE A 263 -0.67 6.15 -12.19
N ARG A 264 -1.26 5.89 -13.36
CA ARG A 264 -2.33 4.90 -13.50
C ARG A 264 -1.80 3.53 -13.91
N ARG A 265 -0.81 3.52 -14.79
CA ARG A 265 -0.27 2.30 -15.41
C ARG A 265 1.12 2.57 -15.98
N ILE A 266 1.94 1.52 -15.98
CA ILE A 266 3.14 1.43 -16.80
C ILE A 266 3.02 0.19 -17.69
N VAL A 267 3.36 0.32 -18.97
CA VAL A 267 3.38 -0.80 -19.92
C VAL A 267 4.78 -0.97 -20.46
N LEU A 268 5.32 -2.19 -20.35
CA LEU A 268 6.51 -2.60 -21.10
C LEU A 268 6.03 -3.35 -22.33
N LYS A 269 6.08 -2.70 -23.50
CA LYS A 269 5.58 -3.23 -24.76
C LYS A 269 6.74 -3.79 -25.58
N PRO A 270 6.72 -5.08 -25.99
CA PRO A 270 7.76 -5.65 -26.84
C PRO A 270 8.01 -4.79 -28.09
N VAL A 271 9.28 -4.49 -28.34
CA VAL A 271 9.73 -3.89 -29.60
C VAL A 271 9.90 -5.01 -30.62
N LYS A 272 9.44 -4.79 -31.85
CA LYS A 272 9.60 -5.74 -32.95
C LYS A 272 10.97 -5.59 -33.61
#